data_AF-A0A2W4UAL8-F1
#
_entry.id   AF-A0A2W4UAL8-F1
#
_cell.length_a   1.000
_cell.length_b   1.000
_cell.length_c   1.000
_cell.angle_alpha   90.00
_cell.angle_beta   90.00
_cell.angle_gamma   90.00
#
_symmetry.space_group_name_H-M   'P 1'
#
loop_
_entity.id
_entity.type
_entity.pdbx_description
1 polymer ?
#
loop_
_entity_poly.entity_id
_entity_poly.type
_entity_poly.pdbx_seq_one_letter_code
_entity_poly.pdbx_strand_id
1 'polypeptide(L)'
;MPSAVLPLTADPSSSDPLADIKQLAADGYFQAIAYWLNQPLVPQKIYAQVLQDDVPGRLKILIEFEREPQLERLLRFVCDRLYQLHSEVIFGAYLIARP
;
A
#
# COMPACT_ATOMS: atom_id res chain seq x y z
N MET A 1 51.15 18.38 1.25
CA MET A 1 50.58 17.49 0.21
C MET A 1 51.21 16.11 0.41
N PRO A 2 50.49 14.98 0.43
CA PRO A 2 49.13 14.69 -0.06
C PRO A 2 48.09 14.48 1.08
N SER A 3 46.85 14.94 0.98
CA SER A 3 45.69 14.39 0.25
C SER A 3 45.31 12.97 0.66
N ALA A 4 44.42 12.87 1.64
CA ALA A 4 43.54 11.72 1.83
C ALA A 4 42.11 12.21 1.55
N VAL A 5 41.62 11.89 0.36
CA VAL A 5 40.24 12.13 -0.07
C VAL A 5 39.43 10.96 0.49
N LEU A 6 38.59 11.23 1.48
CA LEU A 6 37.59 10.25 1.93
C LEU A 6 36.45 10.21 0.90
N PRO A 7 35.92 9.01 0.58
CA PRO A 7 34.89 8.86 -0.41
C PRO A 7 33.57 9.44 0.10
N LEU A 8 32.94 10.17 -0.80
CA LEU A 8 31.55 10.60 -0.84
C LEU A 8 30.62 9.64 -0.07
N THR A 9 30.33 9.94 1.20
CA THR A 9 29.25 9.29 1.92
C THR A 9 27.98 9.73 1.21
N ALA A 10 27.37 8.81 0.47
CA ALA A 10 26.09 8.99 -0.17
C ALA A 10 25.09 9.53 0.86
N ASP A 11 24.56 10.72 0.57
CA ASP A 11 23.38 11.27 1.22
C ASP A 11 22.25 10.21 1.19
N PRO A 12 21.68 9.78 2.32
CA PRO A 12 20.40 9.07 2.33
C PRO A 12 19.23 10.05 2.15
N SER A 13 19.39 11.06 1.29
CA SER A 13 18.41 12.13 1.06
C SER A 13 17.66 11.95 -0.27
N SER A 14 17.49 10.71 -0.70
CA SER A 14 16.59 10.34 -1.81
C SER A 14 15.60 9.29 -1.34
N SER A 15 15.00 9.52 -0.18
CA SER A 15 13.81 8.77 0.24
C SER A 15 12.65 9.24 -0.62
N ASP A 16 12.41 8.57 -1.74
CA ASP A 16 11.11 8.63 -2.39
C ASP A 16 10.07 8.31 -1.30
N PRO A 17 9.20 9.24 -0.88
CA PRO A 17 8.25 8.99 0.21
C PRO A 17 7.33 7.81 -0.11
N LEU A 18 7.18 7.49 -1.39
CA LEU A 18 6.50 6.30 -1.89
C LEU A 18 7.22 4.99 -1.59
N ALA A 19 8.55 4.96 -1.61
CA ALA A 19 9.34 3.79 -1.27
C ALA A 19 9.18 3.45 0.21
N ASP A 20 9.24 4.47 1.08
CA ASP A 20 9.04 4.29 2.52
C ASP A 20 7.61 3.82 2.84
N ILE A 21 6.60 4.39 2.18
CA ILE A 21 5.20 3.97 2.39
C ILE A 21 4.96 2.55 1.88
N LYS A 22 5.58 2.16 0.76
CA LYS A 22 5.44 0.79 0.24
C LYS A 22 6.10 -0.22 1.18
N GLN A 23 7.25 0.12 1.77
CA GLN A 23 7.93 -0.72 2.75
C GLN A 23 7.07 -0.87 4.02
N LEU A 24 6.54 0.22 4.56
CA LEU A 24 5.62 0.18 5.70
C LEU A 24 4.35 -0.63 5.38
N ALA A 25 3.83 -0.50 4.16
CA ALA A 25 2.69 -1.32 3.73
C ALA A 25 3.05 -2.81 3.67
N ALA A 26 4.26 -3.16 3.21
CA ALA A 26 4.76 -4.53 3.17
C ALA A 26 4.98 -5.12 4.58
N ASP A 27 5.40 -4.28 5.53
CA ASP A 27 5.57 -4.67 6.94
C ASP A 27 4.22 -4.83 7.67
N GLY A 28 3.09 -4.54 7.00
CA GLY A 28 1.75 -4.75 7.54
C GLY A 28 1.14 -3.53 8.24
N TYR A 29 1.73 -2.35 8.12
CA TYR A 29 1.14 -1.13 8.68
C TYR A 29 -0.13 -0.73 7.91
N PHE A 30 -1.30 -0.91 8.54
CA PHE A 30 -2.60 -0.72 7.88
C PHE A 30 -2.80 0.67 7.28
N GLN A 31 -2.31 1.72 7.95
CA GLN A 31 -2.39 3.09 7.45
C GLN A 31 -1.59 3.26 6.16
N ALA A 32 -0.40 2.64 6.06
CA ALA A 32 0.43 2.69 4.87
C ALA A 32 -0.21 1.92 3.71
N ILE A 33 -0.78 0.74 3.98
CA ILE A 33 -1.53 -0.05 2.99
C ILE A 33 -2.73 0.76 2.46
N ALA A 34 -3.51 1.36 3.36
CA ALA A 34 -4.65 2.19 2.98
C ALA A 34 -4.22 3.39 2.12
N TYR A 35 -3.19 4.13 2.54
CA TYR A 35 -2.66 5.24 1.76
C TYR A 35 -2.21 4.80 0.36
N TRP A 36 -1.48 3.69 0.28
CA TRP A 36 -0.94 3.18 -0.98
C TRP A 36 -2.03 2.65 -1.93
N LEU A 37 -3.05 1.98 -1.40
CA LEU A 37 -4.23 1.58 -2.18
C LEU A 37 -5.04 2.79 -2.66
N ASN A 38 -5.16 3.82 -1.83
CA ASN A 38 -5.97 5.00 -2.12
C ASN A 38 -5.41 5.90 -3.21
N GLN A 39 -4.09 5.91 -3.45
CA GLN A 39 -3.47 6.82 -4.41
C GLN A 39 -4.16 6.86 -5.80
N PRO A 40 -4.41 5.71 -6.47
CA PRO A 40 -5.15 5.69 -7.74
C PRO A 40 -6.68 5.61 -7.58
N LEU A 41 -7.21 5.30 -6.39
CA LEU A 41 -8.65 5.14 -6.15
C LEU A 41 -9.34 6.49 -5.86
N VAL A 42 -8.69 7.36 -5.08
CA VAL A 42 -9.24 8.67 -4.68
C VAL A 42 -9.66 9.56 -5.87
N PRO A 43 -8.88 9.67 -6.96
CA PRO A 43 -9.30 10.42 -8.15
C PRO A 43 -10.60 9.88 -8.80
N GLN A 44 -10.91 8.60 -8.57
CA GLN A 44 -12.12 7.93 -9.09
C GLN A 44 -13.29 7.98 -8.09
N LYS A 45 -13.16 8.74 -6.99
CA LYS A 45 -14.14 8.81 -5.90
C LYS A 45 -14.38 7.45 -5.22
N ILE A 46 -13.31 6.66 -5.13
CA ILE A 46 -13.27 5.39 -4.44
C ILE A 46 -12.27 5.51 -3.28
N TYR A 47 -12.66 5.06 -2.10
CA TYR A 47 -11.86 5.13 -0.89
C TYR A 47 -11.73 3.74 -0.28
N ALA A 48 -10.52 3.33 0.03
CA ALA A 48 -10.19 2.07 0.68
C ALA A 48 -9.75 2.31 2.12
N GLN A 49 -10.39 1.64 3.06
CA GLN A 49 -9.98 1.58 4.45
C GLN A 49 -9.49 0.17 4.76
N VAL A 50 -8.36 0.06 5.45
CA VAL A 50 -7.78 -1.22 5.85
C VAL A 50 -8.01 -1.41 7.35
N LEU A 51 -8.69 -2.49 7.68
CA LEU A 51 -9.06 -2.90 9.02
C LEU A 51 -8.43 -4.25 9.32
N GLN A 52 -8.27 -4.52 10.61
CA GLN A 52 -7.93 -5.85 11.07
C GLN A 52 -9.08 -6.81 10.77
N ASP A 53 -8.75 -8.00 10.27
CA ASP A 53 -9.68 -9.11 10.16
C ASP A 53 -9.55 -10.02 11.40
N ASP A 54 -10.56 -10.86 11.63
CA ASP A 54 -10.56 -11.82 12.75
C ASP A 54 -9.48 -12.91 12.56
N VAL A 55 -8.99 -13.08 11.33
CA VAL A 55 -7.93 -14.03 10.97
C VAL A 55 -6.58 -13.29 10.93
N PRO A 56 -5.56 -13.74 11.70
CA PRO A 56 -4.24 -13.13 11.67
C PRO A 56 -3.61 -13.25 10.28
N GLY A 57 -2.98 -12.17 9.82
CA GLY A 57 -2.41 -12.07 8.48
C GLY A 57 -3.42 -11.83 7.36
N ARG A 58 -4.72 -11.75 7.66
CA ARG A 58 -5.74 -11.32 6.71
C ARG A 58 -6.13 -9.86 6.95
N LEU A 59 -6.28 -9.12 5.86
CA LEU A 59 -6.71 -7.72 5.88
C LEU A 59 -8.18 -7.63 5.54
N LYS A 60 -8.94 -6.82 6.28
CA LYS A 60 -10.30 -6.46 5.91
C LYS A 60 -10.27 -5.12 5.22
N ILE A 61 -10.58 -5.09 3.92
CA ILE A 61 -10.51 -3.88 3.10
C ILE A 61 -11.94 -3.43 2.82
N LEU A 62 -12.34 -2.32 3.44
CA LEU A 62 -13.62 -1.67 3.19
C LEU A 62 -13.44 -0.66 2.06
N ILE A 63 -14.25 -0.76 1.02
CA ILE A 63 -14.21 0.11 -0.14
C ILE A 63 -15.52 0.89 -0.21
N GLU A 64 -15.41 2.20 -0.10
CA GLU A 64 -16.50 3.17 -0.22
C GLU A 64 -16.42 3.85 -1.58
N PHE A 65 -17.55 4.03 -2.25
CA PHE A 65 -17.59 4.63 -3.59
C PHE A 65 -18.86 5.43 -3.82
N GLU A 66 -18.73 6.57 -4.48
CA GLU A 66 -19.91 7.36 -4.89
C GLU A 66 -20.67 6.71 -6.07
N ARG A 67 -19.94 6.00 -6.94
CA ARG A 67 -20.49 5.29 -8.10
C ARG A 67 -20.00 3.87 -8.10
N GLU A 68 -20.91 2.92 -8.31
CA GLU A 68 -20.60 1.49 -8.31
C GLU A 68 -19.44 1.17 -9.29
N PRO A 69 -18.28 0.73 -8.76
CA PRO A 69 -17.15 0.34 -9.60
C PRO A 69 -17.42 -1.03 -10.23
N GLN A 70 -16.75 -1.30 -11.34
CA GLN A 70 -16.75 -2.65 -11.91
C GLN A 70 -16.01 -3.60 -10.96
N LEU A 71 -16.77 -4.51 -10.33
CA LEU A 71 -16.29 -5.39 -9.26
C LEU A 71 -15.02 -6.16 -9.65
N GLU A 72 -15.00 -6.81 -10.81
CA GLU A 72 -13.85 -7.59 -11.28
C GLU A 72 -12.59 -6.74 -11.45
N ARG A 73 -12.75 -5.51 -11.95
CA ARG A 73 -11.65 -4.57 -12.14
C ARG A 73 -11.09 -4.10 -10.80
N LEU A 74 -11.96 -3.84 -9.83
CA LEU A 74 -11.57 -3.43 -8.48
C LEU A 74 -10.86 -4.55 -7.74
N LEU A 75 -11.42 -5.77 -7.77
CA LEU A 75 -10.80 -6.96 -7.18
C LEU A 75 -9.41 -7.19 -7.75
N ARG A 76 -9.29 -7.19 -9.09
CA ARG A 76 -8.01 -7.35 -9.76
C ARG A 76 -7.02 -6.26 -9.38
N PHE A 77 -7.46 -5.00 -9.36
CA PHE A 77 -6.61 -3.89 -8.94
C PHE A 77 -6.07 -4.06 -7.51
N VAL A 78 -6.93 -4.40 -6.55
CA VAL A 78 -6.53 -4.57 -5.14
C VAL A 78 -5.60 -5.77 -4.99
N CYS A 79 -5.91 -6.91 -5.62
CA CYS A 79 -5.06 -8.09 -5.59
C CYS A 79 -3.68 -7.84 -6.22
N ASP A 80 -3.64 -7.22 -7.41
CA ASP A 80 -2.39 -6.90 -8.11
C ASP A 80 -1.52 -5.93 -7.29
N ARG A 81 -2.15 -4.97 -6.60
CA ARG A 81 -1.47 -4.08 -5.66
C ARG A 81 -0.92 -4.86 -4.48
N LEU A 82 -1.73 -5.59 -3.73
CA LEU A 82 -1.24 -6.33 -2.56
C LEU A 82 -0.11 -7.30 -2.93
N TYR A 83 -0.17 -7.93 -4.10
CA TYR A 83 0.91 -8.78 -4.61
C TYR A 83 2.24 -8.03 -4.79
N GLN A 84 2.20 -6.79 -5.31
CA GLN A 84 3.39 -5.95 -5.49
C GLN A 84 4.06 -5.51 -4.18
N LEU A 85 3.41 -5.67 -3.02
CA LEU A 85 4.02 -5.39 -1.72
C LEU A 85 5.06 -6.46 -1.34
N HIS A 86 5.01 -7.66 -1.93
CA HIS A 86 5.87 -8.79 -1.55
C HIS A 86 5.92 -9.01 -0.03
N SER A 87 4.78 -8.82 0.63
CA SER A 87 4.67 -8.92 2.08
C SER A 87 4.64 -10.37 2.53
N GLU A 88 5.44 -10.70 3.54
CA GLU A 88 5.39 -12.02 4.20
C GLU A 88 4.31 -12.10 5.29
N VAL A 89 3.78 -10.95 5.74
CA VAL A 89 2.79 -10.86 6.81
C VAL A 89 1.35 -10.81 6.30
N ILE A 90 1.15 -10.41 5.04
CA ILE A 90 -0.18 -10.35 4.41
C ILE A 90 -0.44 -11.64 3.64
N PHE A 91 -1.30 -12.50 4.19
CA PHE A 91 -1.71 -13.77 3.59
C PHE A 91 -2.97 -13.65 2.72
N GLY A 92 -3.80 -12.63 2.97
CA GLY A 92 -5.00 -12.44 2.17
C GLY A 92 -5.76 -11.16 2.49
N ALA A 93 -6.77 -10.88 1.68
CA ALA A 93 -7.65 -9.74 1.88
C ALA A 93 -9.12 -10.13 1.71
N TYR A 94 -9.96 -9.59 2.59
CA TYR A 94 -11.41 -9.68 2.51
C TYR A 94 -11.97 -8.30 2.14
N LEU A 95 -12.55 -8.19 0.93
CA LEU A 95 -13.04 -6.92 0.42
C LEU A 95 -14.54 -6.77 0.73
N ILE A 96 -14.91 -5.61 1.26
CA ILE A 96 -16.30 -5.20 1.50
C ILE A 96 -16.56 -3.94 0.70
N ALA A 97 -17.45 -4.02 -0.28
CA ALA A 97 -17.92 -2.89 -1.07
C ALA A 97 -19.14 -2.24 -0.39
N ARG A 98 -19.12 -0.92 -0.20
CA ARG A 98 -20.25 -0.12 0.27
C ARG A 98 -20.44 1.13 -0.60
N PRO A 99 -21.69 1.46 -1.00
CA PRO A 99 -22.02 2.74 -1.60
C PRO A 99 -22.01 3.87 -0.56
#